data_AF-A0A3S1IZE1-F1
#
_entry.id   AF-A0A3S1IZE1-F1
#
_cell.length_a   1.000
_cell.length_b   1.000
_cell.length_c   1.000
_cell.angle_alpha   90.00
_cell.angle_beta   90.00
_cell.angle_gamma   90.00
#
_symmetry.space_group_name_H-M   'P 1'
#
loop_
_entity.id
_entity.type
_entity.pdbx_description
1 polymer ?
#
loop_
_entity_poly.entity_id
_entity_poly.type
_entity_poly.pdbx_seq_one_letter_code
_entity_poly.pdbx_strand_id
1 'polypeptide(L)'
;RQPDKVDSSAVEGIAGKVYAIPNRRVGQIHVDDPAIIGFWRSVGHSMNDFFYETFFDEMADAGRQDPYELRLRLLADSPRHSNLLQAVAELSGGWKRGPFTAEDRTRRARGVAMASPFGSEVATIAEVSLRDGGVVVHDVWVAIDPGSIVNPAIIEAQVNSAVALGLSSALLEEAIYVDGMPQARNFDGYPILSPDRMPRVHVRIAES
;
A
#
# COMPACT_ATOMS: atom_id res chain seq x y z
N ARG A 1 -15.58 -20.74 11.00
CA ARG A 1 -14.11 -20.64 11.14
C ARG A 1 -13.62 -21.89 11.86
N GLN A 2 -12.45 -22.44 11.51
CA GLN A 2 -11.85 -23.59 12.20
C GLN A 2 -10.80 -23.04 13.19
N PRO A 3 -11.12 -22.88 14.48
CA PRO A 3 -10.28 -22.14 15.43
C PRO A 3 -8.89 -22.78 15.64
N ASP A 4 -8.79 -24.09 15.45
CA ASP A 4 -7.54 -24.85 15.65
C ASP A 4 -6.65 -24.91 14.40
N LYS A 5 -7.08 -24.30 13.29
CA LYS A 5 -6.32 -24.27 12.04
C LYS A 5 -5.80 -22.86 11.80
N VAL A 6 -4.52 -22.75 11.46
CA VAL A 6 -3.91 -21.50 10.98
C VAL A 6 -4.73 -21.01 9.78
N ASP A 7 -5.42 -19.88 9.96
CA ASP A 7 -6.04 -19.16 8.87
C ASP A 7 -4.94 -18.56 7.99
N SER A 8 -4.80 -19.04 6.76
CA SER A 8 -3.76 -18.55 5.84
C SER A 8 -4.03 -17.11 5.42
N SER A 9 -5.29 -16.67 5.41
CA SER A 9 -5.65 -15.30 5.03
C SER A 9 -5.21 -14.28 6.09
N ALA A 10 -5.10 -14.69 7.35
CA ALA A 10 -4.66 -13.82 8.44
C ALA A 10 -3.18 -13.41 8.34
N VAL A 11 -2.37 -14.15 7.57
CA VAL A 11 -0.92 -13.91 7.41
C VAL A 11 -0.50 -13.53 5.99
N GLU A 12 -1.47 -13.37 5.08
CA GLU A 12 -1.27 -12.77 3.75
C GLU A 12 -0.61 -11.38 3.88
N GLY A 13 0.24 -10.99 2.94
CA GLY A 13 0.96 -9.70 2.99
C GLY A 13 2.06 -9.57 4.05
N ILE A 14 2.24 -10.53 4.97
CA ILE A 14 3.31 -10.45 5.99
C ILE A 14 4.24 -11.66 6.01
N ALA A 15 3.71 -12.90 5.93
CA ALA A 15 4.55 -14.10 6.04
C ALA A 15 5.40 -14.36 4.79
N GLY A 16 4.90 -13.96 3.62
CA GLY A 16 5.49 -14.26 2.31
C GLY A 16 6.35 -13.16 1.71
N LYS A 17 6.73 -12.11 2.47
CA LYS A 17 7.53 -11.00 1.95
C LYS A 17 8.86 -11.48 1.35
N VAL A 18 9.22 -10.87 0.22
CA VAL A 18 10.34 -11.27 -0.65
C VAL A 18 11.68 -10.63 -0.29
N TYR A 19 11.70 -9.70 0.67
CA TYR A 19 12.94 -9.15 1.19
C TYR A 19 13.80 -10.24 1.81
N ALA A 20 15.13 -10.17 1.60
CA ALA A 20 16.15 -11.09 2.10
C ALA A 20 16.37 -10.99 3.63
N ILE A 21 15.28 -11.27 4.32
CA ILE A 21 14.92 -11.53 5.71
C ILE A 21 15.31 -12.89 6.30
N PRO A 22 16.58 -13.26 6.58
CA PRO A 22 16.91 -14.67 6.85
C PRO A 22 16.18 -15.25 8.07
N ASN A 23 16.00 -14.43 9.11
CA ASN A 23 15.35 -14.85 10.35
C ASN A 23 14.01 -14.15 10.48
N ARG A 24 12.92 -14.91 10.41
CA ARG A 24 11.55 -14.41 10.53
C ARG A 24 10.70 -15.35 11.37
N ARG A 25 9.83 -14.77 12.18
CA ARG A 25 8.78 -15.49 12.89
C ARG A 25 7.50 -14.66 12.81
N VAL A 26 6.49 -15.21 12.17
CA VAL A 26 5.14 -14.63 12.11
C VAL A 26 4.23 -15.53 12.92
N GLY A 27 3.53 -14.93 13.88
CA GLY A 27 2.51 -15.60 14.69
C GLY A 27 1.20 -14.84 14.56
N GLN A 28 0.10 -15.56 14.65
CA GLN A 28 -1.23 -14.98 14.75
C GLN A 28 -1.86 -15.37 16.08
N ILE A 29 -2.65 -14.47 16.65
CA ILE A 29 -3.53 -14.74 17.78
C ILE A 29 -4.91 -14.35 17.31
N HIS A 30 -5.82 -15.32 17.29
CA HIS A 30 -7.22 -15.03 17.02
C HIS A 30 -7.83 -14.33 18.22
N VAL A 31 -8.50 -13.21 17.98
CA VAL A 31 -9.30 -12.50 18.97
C VAL A 31 -10.73 -12.45 18.46
N ASP A 32 -11.67 -12.85 19.31
CA ASP A 32 -13.10 -12.83 18.96
C ASP A 32 -13.61 -11.39 18.87
N ASP A 33 -13.90 -11.01 17.63
CA ASP A 33 -14.53 -9.78 17.14
C ASP A 33 -16.06 -9.69 17.39
N PRO A 34 -16.69 -8.77 18.16
CA PRO A 34 -18.15 -8.65 18.09
C PRO A 34 -18.66 -8.09 16.74
N ALA A 35 -17.80 -7.46 15.93
CA ALA A 35 -18.17 -6.99 14.61
C ALA A 35 -18.16 -8.13 13.58
N ILE A 36 -19.04 -8.02 12.57
CA ILE A 36 -19.05 -8.97 11.46
C ILE A 36 -17.90 -8.63 10.53
N ILE A 37 -16.84 -9.43 10.58
CA ILE A 37 -15.66 -9.30 9.71
C ILE A 37 -15.88 -10.11 8.42
N GLY A 38 -15.77 -9.44 7.27
CA GLY A 38 -15.84 -10.04 5.94
C GLY A 38 -14.58 -9.77 5.11
N PHE A 39 -14.61 -10.20 3.85
CA PHE A 39 -13.53 -9.89 2.91
C PHE A 39 -13.65 -8.44 2.45
N TRP A 40 -12.59 -7.67 2.71
CA TRP A 40 -12.35 -6.40 2.05
C TRP A 40 -11.34 -6.60 0.91
N ARG A 41 -11.26 -5.67 -0.05
CA ARG A 41 -10.39 -5.83 -1.23
C ARG A 41 -8.96 -6.09 -0.76
N SER A 42 -8.30 -7.11 -1.34
CA SER A 42 -6.99 -7.65 -0.93
C SER A 42 -6.92 -8.45 0.37
N VAL A 43 -8.05 -8.76 1.02
CA VAL A 43 -8.13 -9.63 2.22
C VAL A 43 -7.06 -9.27 3.27
N GLY A 44 -6.07 -10.14 3.53
CA GLY A 44 -5.04 -9.86 4.53
C GLY A 44 -4.00 -8.83 4.06
N HIS A 45 -3.71 -8.78 2.76
CA HIS A 45 -2.72 -7.86 2.19
C HIS A 45 -3.00 -6.40 2.52
N SER A 46 -4.25 -5.95 2.45
CA SER A 46 -4.57 -4.53 2.66
C SER A 46 -4.23 -4.00 4.05
N MET A 47 -4.18 -4.87 5.06
CA MET A 47 -3.77 -4.50 6.42
C MET A 47 -2.30 -4.84 6.66
N ASN A 48 -1.91 -6.07 6.31
CA ASN A 48 -0.60 -6.59 6.64
C ASN A 48 0.53 -5.97 5.80
N ASP A 49 0.28 -5.63 4.53
CA ASP A 49 1.28 -4.90 3.73
C ASP A 49 1.48 -3.48 4.29
N PHE A 50 0.42 -2.81 4.76
CA PHE A 50 0.56 -1.51 5.44
C PHE A 50 1.43 -1.64 6.69
N PHE A 51 1.13 -2.58 7.59
CA PHE A 51 1.92 -2.79 8.80
C PHE A 51 3.38 -3.14 8.49
N TYR A 52 3.61 -4.02 7.52
CA TYR A 52 4.96 -4.45 7.18
C TYR A 52 5.78 -3.32 6.54
N GLU A 53 5.22 -2.64 5.53
CA GLU A 53 5.94 -1.62 4.77
C GLU A 53 6.20 -0.35 5.60
N THR A 54 5.28 0.02 6.51
CA THR A 54 5.51 1.14 7.43
C THR A 54 6.57 0.80 8.46
N PHE A 55 6.51 -0.38 9.07
CA PHE A 55 7.56 -0.84 9.99
C PHE A 55 8.92 -0.96 9.28
N PHE A 56 8.92 -1.37 8.01
CA PHE A 56 10.14 -1.40 7.20
C PHE A 56 10.75 0.01 7.05
N ASP A 57 9.93 1.03 6.80
CA ASP A 57 10.39 2.43 6.73
C ASP A 57 10.94 2.91 8.07
N GLU A 58 10.30 2.56 9.19
CA GLU A 58 10.81 2.85 10.54
C GLU A 58 12.16 2.17 10.81
N MET A 59 12.35 0.92 10.38
CA MET A 59 13.63 0.23 10.47
C MET A 59 14.70 0.91 9.60
N ALA A 60 14.33 1.37 8.40
CA ALA A 60 15.25 2.13 7.54
C ALA A 60 15.69 3.42 8.24
N ASP A 61 14.75 4.17 8.82
CA ASP A 61 15.04 5.40 9.57
C ASP A 61 15.90 5.17 10.80
N ALA A 62 15.56 4.18 11.62
CA ALA A 62 16.35 3.81 12.80
C ALA A 62 17.77 3.38 12.41
N GLY A 63 17.91 2.69 11.27
CA GLY A 63 19.17 2.31 10.66
C GLY A 63 19.89 3.44 9.90
N ARG A 64 19.28 4.63 9.79
CA ARG A 64 19.77 5.77 8.99
C ARG A 64 20.05 5.40 7.53
N GLN A 65 19.16 4.60 6.95
CA GLN A 65 19.20 4.16 5.56
C GLN A 65 18.03 4.77 4.80
N ASP A 66 18.23 4.98 3.50
CA ASP A 66 17.11 5.33 2.63
C ASP A 66 16.19 4.10 2.43
N PRO A 67 14.88 4.22 2.63
CA PRO A 67 13.94 3.10 2.56
C PRO A 67 13.81 2.47 1.16
N TYR A 68 14.04 3.24 0.10
CA TYR A 68 14.05 2.73 -1.27
C TYR A 68 15.32 1.91 -1.53
N GLU A 69 16.48 2.45 -1.15
CA GLU A 69 17.77 1.76 -1.30
C GLU A 69 17.85 0.49 -0.46
N LEU A 70 17.28 0.51 0.75
CA LEU A 70 17.22 -0.67 1.60
C LEU A 70 16.37 -1.78 0.97
N ARG A 71 15.21 -1.43 0.40
CA ARG A 71 14.37 -2.40 -0.35
C ARG A 71 15.13 -2.97 -1.53
N LEU A 72 15.77 -2.13 -2.37
CA LEU A 72 16.57 -2.60 -3.50
C LEU A 72 17.63 -3.61 -3.08
N ARG A 73 18.37 -3.33 -2.01
CA ARG A 73 19.40 -4.24 -1.50
C ARG A 73 18.82 -5.57 -1.03
N LEU A 74 17.69 -5.54 -0.33
CA LEU A 74 17.03 -6.75 0.16
C LEU A 74 16.28 -7.52 -0.93
N LEU A 75 16.13 -6.95 -2.12
CA LEU A 75 15.54 -7.58 -3.30
C LEU A 75 16.59 -8.07 -4.32
N ALA A 76 17.88 -8.09 -3.97
CA ALA A 76 18.96 -8.44 -4.89
C ALA A 76 18.77 -9.81 -5.58
N ASP A 77 18.21 -10.78 -4.86
CA ASP A 77 17.93 -12.13 -5.38
C ASP A 77 16.52 -12.28 -5.97
N SER A 78 15.80 -11.17 -6.17
CA SER A 78 14.44 -11.15 -6.71
C SER A 78 14.30 -10.16 -7.88
N PRO A 79 14.80 -10.53 -9.09
CA PRO A 79 14.79 -9.65 -10.26
C PRO A 79 13.42 -9.07 -10.60
N ARG A 80 12.35 -9.86 -10.48
CA ARG A 80 10.96 -9.42 -10.74
C ARG A 80 10.59 -8.20 -9.88
N HIS A 81 10.90 -8.25 -8.59
CA HIS A 81 10.55 -7.20 -7.63
C HIS A 81 11.50 -6.01 -7.73
N SER A 82 12.81 -6.25 -7.88
CA SER A 82 13.78 -5.16 -8.04
C SER A 82 13.50 -4.36 -9.31
N ASN A 83 13.16 -5.03 -10.43
CA ASN A 83 12.77 -4.38 -11.67
C ASN A 83 11.52 -3.53 -11.49
N LEU A 84 10.54 -4.02 -10.74
CA LEU A 84 9.31 -3.28 -10.48
C LEU A 84 9.54 -2.03 -9.61
N LEU A 85 10.38 -2.16 -8.59
CA LEU A 85 10.78 -1.04 -7.72
C LEU A 85 11.57 0.04 -8.50
N GLN A 86 12.44 -0.38 -9.42
CA GLN A 86 13.13 0.55 -10.33
C GLN A 86 12.14 1.18 -11.32
N ALA A 87 11.23 0.39 -11.88
CA ALA A 87 10.24 0.86 -12.84
C ALA A 87 9.33 1.95 -12.28
N VAL A 88 8.90 1.84 -11.02
CA VAL A 88 8.10 2.89 -10.36
C VAL A 88 8.94 4.14 -10.06
N ALA A 89 10.20 3.98 -9.69
CA ALA A 89 11.10 5.11 -9.49
C ALA A 89 11.32 5.87 -10.80
N GLU A 90 11.62 5.19 -11.90
CA GLU A 90 11.71 5.75 -13.25
C GLU A 90 10.42 6.47 -13.65
N LEU A 91 9.27 5.81 -13.45
CA LEU A 91 7.95 6.38 -13.77
C LEU A 91 7.67 7.68 -13.02
N SER A 92 8.18 7.81 -11.78
CA SER A 92 8.06 9.02 -10.96
C SER A 92 9.09 10.12 -11.28
N GLY A 93 9.94 9.93 -12.30
CA GLY A 93 11.04 10.83 -12.64
C GLY A 93 12.27 10.68 -11.72
N GLY A 94 12.41 9.54 -11.05
CA GLY A 94 13.45 9.22 -10.09
C GLY A 94 12.94 9.21 -8.63
N TRP A 95 13.51 8.32 -7.80
CA TRP A 95 13.21 8.30 -6.37
C TRP A 95 13.64 9.61 -5.69
N LYS A 96 12.77 10.15 -4.85
CA LYS A 96 13.03 11.39 -4.10
C LYS A 96 12.24 11.42 -2.79
N ARG A 97 12.83 10.89 -1.72
CA ARG A 97 12.20 10.79 -0.39
C ARG A 97 11.63 12.11 0.13
N GLY A 98 12.38 13.21 -0.02
CA GLY A 98 12.02 14.52 0.50
C GLY A 98 12.32 14.71 1.99
N PRO A 99 11.89 15.84 2.58
CA PRO A 99 11.03 16.85 1.95
C PRO A 99 11.76 17.66 0.86
N PHE A 100 11.01 18.14 -0.13
CA PHE A 100 11.49 19.02 -1.19
C PHE A 100 10.46 20.06 -1.59
N THR A 101 10.91 21.13 -2.25
CA THR A 101 10.01 22.14 -2.84
C THR A 101 9.67 21.72 -4.27
N ALA A 102 8.38 21.58 -4.57
CA ALA A 102 7.88 21.32 -5.93
C ALA A 102 7.75 22.62 -6.74
N GLU A 103 7.45 22.51 -8.04
CA GLU A 103 7.33 23.66 -8.96
C GLU A 103 6.25 24.65 -8.54
N ASP A 104 5.16 24.16 -7.96
CA ASP A 104 4.07 24.97 -7.40
C ASP A 104 4.41 25.60 -6.04
N ARG A 105 5.66 25.45 -5.58
CA ARG A 105 6.21 25.93 -4.30
C ARG A 105 5.68 25.21 -3.06
N THR A 106 4.91 24.13 -3.22
CA THR A 106 4.51 23.30 -2.07
C THR A 106 5.68 22.45 -1.56
N ARG A 107 5.71 22.20 -0.24
CA ARG A 107 6.66 21.29 0.38
C ARG A 107 6.09 19.88 0.31
N ARG A 108 6.74 19.01 -0.46
CA ARG A 108 6.30 17.64 -0.73
C ARG A 108 7.30 16.61 -0.22
N ALA A 109 6.85 15.38 -0.03
CA ALA A 109 7.66 14.20 0.26
C ALA A 109 7.11 13.01 -0.52
N ARG A 110 7.94 11.96 -0.71
CA ARG A 110 7.52 10.71 -1.33
C ARG A 110 7.69 9.53 -0.38
N GLY A 111 6.68 8.68 -0.32
CA GLY A 111 6.75 7.35 0.28
C GLY A 111 6.84 6.27 -0.79
N VAL A 112 7.37 5.10 -0.43
CA VAL A 112 7.46 3.92 -1.31
C VAL A 112 7.00 2.67 -0.57
N ALA A 113 6.25 1.81 -1.24
CA ALA A 113 5.78 0.54 -0.69
C ALA A 113 5.67 -0.53 -1.79
N MET A 114 5.74 -1.79 -1.38
CA MET A 114 5.54 -2.93 -2.28
C MET A 114 4.53 -3.94 -1.72
N ALA A 115 3.77 -4.57 -2.61
CA ALA A 115 2.81 -5.61 -2.26
C ALA A 115 2.81 -6.72 -3.31
N SER A 116 2.56 -7.96 -2.87
CA SER A 116 2.56 -9.17 -3.70
C SER A 116 1.23 -9.93 -3.62
N PRO A 117 0.07 -9.29 -3.90
CA PRO A 117 -1.23 -9.93 -3.74
C PRO A 117 -1.52 -10.94 -4.85
N PHE A 118 -1.81 -12.18 -4.46
CA PHE A 118 -2.40 -13.22 -5.33
C PHE A 118 -1.66 -13.44 -6.66
N GLY A 119 -0.34 -13.34 -6.66
CA GLY A 119 0.54 -13.58 -7.83
C GLY A 119 0.83 -12.34 -8.69
N SER A 120 0.15 -11.22 -8.43
CA SER A 120 0.52 -9.91 -8.96
C SER A 120 1.54 -9.24 -8.05
N GLU A 121 2.51 -8.55 -8.63
CA GLU A 121 3.51 -7.77 -7.91
C GLU A 121 3.26 -6.28 -8.17
N VAL A 122 3.40 -5.46 -7.13
CA VAL A 122 3.15 -4.01 -7.22
C VAL A 122 4.23 -3.24 -6.46
N ALA A 123 4.75 -2.18 -7.07
CA ALA A 123 5.53 -1.15 -6.40
C ALA A 123 4.85 0.21 -6.58
N THR A 124 4.71 0.95 -5.50
CA THR A 124 3.97 2.22 -5.47
C THR A 124 4.81 3.33 -4.86
N ILE A 125 4.82 4.50 -5.50
CA ILE A 125 5.33 5.75 -4.93
C ILE A 125 4.16 6.72 -4.81
N ALA A 126 3.99 7.34 -3.64
CA ALA A 126 3.01 8.40 -3.43
C ALA A 126 3.72 9.71 -3.08
N GLU A 127 3.38 10.80 -3.76
CA GLU A 127 3.86 12.15 -3.44
C GLU A 127 2.79 12.94 -2.69
N VAL A 128 3.16 13.44 -1.51
CA VAL A 128 2.23 14.07 -0.57
C VAL A 128 2.75 15.40 -0.06
N SER A 129 1.84 16.27 0.35
CA SER A 129 2.12 17.48 1.13
C SER A 129 1.15 17.60 2.30
N LEU A 130 1.47 18.50 3.24
CA LEU A 130 0.53 18.92 4.28
C LEU A 130 -0.10 20.27 3.91
N ARG A 131 -1.43 20.37 4.05
CA ARG A 131 -2.20 21.62 3.91
C ARG A 131 -3.22 21.68 5.04
N ASP A 132 -3.15 22.72 5.86
CA ASP A 132 -4.06 22.96 6.99
C ASP A 132 -4.21 21.76 7.94
N GLY A 133 -3.09 21.07 8.20
CA GLY A 133 -3.05 19.86 9.04
C GLY A 133 -3.54 18.57 8.34
N GLY A 134 -4.08 18.66 7.13
CA GLY A 134 -4.49 17.51 6.32
C GLY A 134 -3.42 17.07 5.32
N VAL A 135 -3.44 15.79 4.96
CA VAL A 135 -2.62 15.22 3.89
C VAL A 135 -3.27 15.48 2.54
N VAL A 136 -2.48 16.00 1.59
CA VAL A 136 -2.85 16.11 0.18
C VAL A 136 -1.97 15.15 -0.61
N VAL A 137 -2.59 14.22 -1.35
CA VAL A 137 -1.90 13.31 -2.25
C VAL A 137 -1.96 13.88 -3.66
N HIS A 138 -0.80 14.14 -4.26
CA HIS A 138 -0.71 14.83 -5.56
C HIS A 138 -0.63 13.84 -6.72
N ASP A 139 0.26 12.86 -6.56
CA ASP A 139 0.57 11.87 -7.57
C ASP A 139 0.77 10.51 -6.88
N VAL A 140 0.28 9.46 -7.54
CA VAL A 140 0.56 8.08 -7.19
C VAL A 140 1.06 7.38 -8.44
N TRP A 141 2.30 6.91 -8.40
CA TRP A 141 2.90 6.10 -9.45
C TRP A 141 2.84 4.65 -9.03
N VAL A 142 2.30 3.80 -9.90
CA VAL A 142 2.15 2.37 -9.65
C VAL A 142 2.80 1.61 -10.80
N ALA A 143 3.82 0.84 -10.50
CA ALA A 143 4.31 -0.20 -11.38
C ALA A 143 3.68 -1.53 -10.95
N ILE A 144 3.01 -2.23 -11.88
CA ILE A 144 2.35 -3.51 -11.64
C ILE A 144 2.85 -4.56 -12.64
N ASP A 145 3.17 -5.74 -12.13
CA ASP A 145 3.37 -6.96 -12.90
C ASP A 145 2.24 -7.95 -12.53
N PRO A 146 1.19 -8.09 -13.36
CA PRO A 146 0.08 -8.99 -13.08
C PRO A 146 0.35 -10.45 -13.51
N GLY A 147 1.56 -10.77 -13.97
CA GLY A 147 1.83 -11.97 -14.75
C GLY A 147 1.27 -11.78 -16.16
N SER A 148 0.29 -12.59 -16.55
CA SER A 148 -0.26 -12.55 -17.91
C SER A 148 -1.14 -11.33 -18.18
N ILE A 149 -0.82 -10.58 -19.23
CA ILE A 149 -1.60 -9.42 -19.67
C ILE A 149 -2.67 -9.83 -20.69
N VAL A 150 -3.95 -9.79 -20.29
CA VAL A 150 -5.08 -10.03 -21.21
C VAL A 150 -5.60 -8.74 -21.82
N ASN A 151 -5.84 -7.72 -21.00
CA ASN A 151 -6.32 -6.41 -21.44
C ASN A 151 -5.70 -5.30 -20.59
N PRO A 152 -4.69 -4.58 -21.12
CA PRO A 152 -4.02 -3.49 -20.42
C PRO A 152 -4.96 -2.40 -19.89
N ALA A 153 -6.01 -2.05 -20.64
CA ALA A 153 -6.95 -1.00 -20.25
C ALA A 153 -7.75 -1.38 -19.00
N ILE A 154 -8.10 -2.67 -18.85
CA ILE A 154 -8.78 -3.17 -17.65
C ILE A 154 -7.82 -3.16 -16.45
N ILE A 155 -6.56 -3.54 -16.66
CA ILE A 155 -5.52 -3.48 -15.61
C ILE A 155 -5.37 -2.04 -15.13
N GLU A 156 -5.23 -1.07 -16.04
CA GLU A 156 -5.13 0.34 -15.70
C GLU A 156 -6.36 0.84 -14.93
N ALA A 157 -7.58 0.48 -15.36
CA ALA A 157 -8.81 0.82 -14.65
C ALA A 157 -8.86 0.20 -13.23
N GLN A 158 -8.39 -1.04 -13.08
CA GLN A 158 -8.31 -1.70 -11.77
C GLN A 158 -7.28 -1.07 -10.85
N VAL A 159 -6.13 -0.63 -11.38
CA VAL A 159 -5.13 0.11 -10.60
C VAL A 159 -5.70 1.45 -10.13
N ASN A 160 -6.36 2.20 -11.00
CA ASN A 160 -7.04 3.46 -10.62
C ASN A 160 -8.07 3.24 -9.50
N SER A 161 -8.89 2.19 -9.63
CA SER A 161 -9.86 1.81 -8.60
C SER A 161 -9.19 1.40 -7.28
N ALA A 162 -8.09 0.66 -7.33
CA ALA A 162 -7.33 0.25 -6.15
C ALA A 162 -6.70 1.45 -5.42
N VAL A 163 -6.15 2.42 -6.16
CA VAL A 163 -5.62 3.66 -5.58
C VAL A 163 -6.74 4.45 -4.88
N ALA A 164 -7.90 4.58 -5.52
CA ALA A 164 -9.04 5.28 -4.91
C ALA A 164 -9.47 4.63 -3.58
N LEU A 165 -9.62 3.30 -3.55
CA LEU A 165 -9.98 2.57 -2.34
C LEU A 165 -8.90 2.67 -1.26
N GLY A 166 -7.62 2.49 -1.61
CA GLY A 166 -6.52 2.58 -0.65
C GLY A 166 -6.35 3.97 -0.04
N LEU A 167 -6.61 5.03 -0.82
CA LEU A 167 -6.58 6.41 -0.31
C LEU A 167 -7.80 6.73 0.56
N SER A 168 -8.97 6.23 0.18
CA SER A 168 -10.18 6.35 0.98
C SER A 168 -9.98 5.71 2.36
N SER A 169 -9.46 4.48 2.40
CA SER A 169 -9.16 3.79 3.65
C SER A 169 -8.06 4.47 4.47
N ALA A 170 -7.01 4.99 3.84
CA ALA A 170 -5.88 5.57 4.55
C ALA A 170 -6.17 6.97 5.13
N LEU A 171 -7.12 7.71 4.57
CA LEU A 171 -7.30 9.14 4.88
C LEU A 171 -8.66 9.51 5.45
N LEU A 172 -9.67 8.65 5.34
CA LEU A 172 -11.06 9.05 5.59
C LEU A 172 -11.89 8.01 6.33
N GLU A 173 -11.79 6.76 5.91
CA GLU A 173 -12.72 5.74 6.35
C GLU A 173 -12.42 5.28 7.77
N GLU A 174 -13.41 5.39 8.64
CA GLU A 174 -13.34 4.91 10.02
C GLU A 174 -14.72 4.42 10.45
N ALA A 175 -14.80 3.17 10.91
CA ALA A 175 -16.02 2.60 11.48
C ALA A 175 -15.99 2.75 13.00
N ILE A 176 -16.71 3.74 13.54
CA ILE A 176 -16.77 4.01 14.98
C ILE A 176 -17.92 3.24 15.62
N TYR A 177 -17.62 2.53 16.71
CA TYR A 177 -18.59 1.84 17.56
C TYR A 177 -18.64 2.48 18.95
N VAL A 178 -19.85 2.72 19.47
CA VAL A 178 -20.08 3.16 20.86
C VAL A 178 -21.11 2.22 21.47
N ASP A 179 -20.80 1.68 22.64
CA ASP A 179 -21.64 0.69 23.34
C ASP A 179 -22.04 -0.50 22.45
N GLY A 180 -21.11 -0.95 21.60
CA GLY A 180 -21.32 -2.06 20.66
C GLY A 180 -22.14 -1.72 19.41
N MET A 181 -22.54 -0.46 19.23
CA MET A 181 -23.38 -0.02 18.11
C MET A 181 -22.60 0.86 17.13
N PRO A 182 -22.70 0.62 15.80
CA PRO A 182 -22.07 1.48 14.81
C PRO A 182 -22.70 2.88 14.83
N GLN A 183 -21.86 3.91 14.88
CA GLN A 183 -22.29 5.31 14.85
C GLN A 183 -22.77 5.72 13.46
N ALA A 184 -21.98 5.39 12.43
CA ALA A 184 -22.34 5.66 11.06
C ALA A 184 -23.40 4.67 10.56
N ARG A 185 -24.49 5.18 9.98
CA ARG A 185 -25.54 4.37 9.33
C ARG A 185 -25.62 4.59 7.82
N ASN A 186 -24.88 5.56 7.31
CA ASN A 186 -24.85 5.97 5.91
C ASN A 186 -23.59 6.83 5.65
N PHE A 187 -23.32 7.19 4.39
CA PHE A 187 -22.07 7.86 3.95
C PHE A 187 -21.89 9.30 4.47
N ASP A 188 -22.92 9.91 5.04
CA ASP A 188 -22.81 11.18 5.77
C ASP A 188 -22.07 11.01 7.11
N GLY A 189 -22.12 9.81 7.71
CA GLY A 189 -21.36 9.44 8.90
C GLY A 189 -20.13 8.58 8.64
N TYR A 190 -19.93 8.09 7.40
CA TYR A 190 -18.77 7.30 6.96
C TYR A 190 -18.22 7.92 5.67
N PRO A 191 -17.34 8.93 5.77
CA PRO A 191 -16.85 9.64 4.60
C PRO A 191 -15.95 8.73 3.76
N ILE A 192 -16.14 8.78 2.44
CA ILE A 192 -15.31 8.10 1.45
C ILE A 192 -14.59 9.13 0.56
N LEU A 193 -13.55 8.70 -0.13
CA LEU A 193 -12.78 9.56 -1.03
C LEU A 193 -13.68 10.18 -2.11
N SER A 194 -13.72 11.51 -2.12
CA SER A 194 -14.43 12.27 -3.15
C SER A 194 -13.55 12.46 -4.40
N PRO A 195 -14.14 12.61 -5.60
CA PRO A 195 -13.38 12.74 -6.85
C PRO A 195 -12.37 13.89 -6.87
N ASP A 196 -12.65 15.00 -6.18
CA ASP A 196 -11.76 16.16 -6.07
C ASP A 196 -10.49 15.89 -5.23
N ARG A 197 -10.48 14.79 -4.47
CA ARG A 197 -9.35 14.33 -3.67
C ARG A 197 -8.58 13.19 -4.34
N MET A 198 -9.00 12.74 -5.53
CA MET A 198 -8.27 11.75 -6.29
C MET A 198 -6.95 12.34 -6.82
N PRO A 199 -5.80 11.69 -6.61
CA PRO A 199 -4.54 12.16 -7.17
C PRO A 199 -4.46 11.85 -8.67
N ARG A 200 -3.43 12.40 -9.32
CA ARG A 200 -3.02 11.88 -10.63
C ARG A 200 -2.42 10.49 -10.44
N VAL A 201 -3.01 9.50 -11.09
CA VAL A 201 -2.51 8.12 -11.06
C VAL A 201 -1.75 7.85 -12.35
N HIS A 202 -0.53 7.35 -12.20
CA HIS A 202 0.34 6.97 -13.31
C HIS A 202 0.61 5.48 -13.22
N VAL A 203 0.30 4.74 -14.28
CA VAL A 203 0.39 3.28 -14.28
C VAL A 203 1.45 2.82 -15.27
N ARG A 204 2.37 1.96 -14.81
CA ARG A 204 3.26 1.19 -15.68
C ARG A 204 2.96 -0.29 -15.50
N ILE A 205 2.48 -0.92 -16.57
CA ILE A 205 2.24 -2.35 -16.61
C ILE A 205 3.52 -3.02 -17.14
N ALA A 206 4.06 -3.94 -16.35
CA ALA A 206 5.17 -4.82 -16.72
C ALA A 206 4.67 -6.25 -16.89
N GLU A 207 5.42 -7.07 -17.61
CA GLU A 207 5.23 -8.52 -17.74
C GLU A 207 6.62 -9.14 -17.71
N SER A 208 6.94 -9.88 -16.65
CA SER A 208 8.25 -10.50 -16.43
C SER A 208 8.23 -12.02 -16.58
#